data_AF-A0A415DS92-F1
#
_entry.id   AF-A0A415DS92-F1
#
_cell.length_a   1.000
_cell.length_b   1.000
_cell.length_c   1.000
_cell.angle_alpha   90.00
_cell.angle_beta   90.00
_cell.angle_gamma   90.00
#
_symmetry.space_group_name_H-M   'P 1'
#
loop_
_entity.id
_entity.type
_entity.pdbx_description
1 polymer ?
#
loop_
_entity_poly.entity_id
_entity_poly.type
_entity_poly.pdbx_seq_one_letter_code
_entity_poly.pdbx_strand_id
1 'polypeptide(L)' 'MAIKRKYSSPQPNHPRVHKVTFMLNDDEQKAVDRYLARYKIINKSRWYRETILSHILKTLEEDYPTLFNENEMRR' A
#
# COMPACT_ATOMS: atom_id res chain seq x y z
N MET A 1 -2.51 -19.46 11.87
CA MET A 1 -3.57 -18.46 12.09
C MET A 1 -3.49 -17.42 11.00
N ALA A 2 -4.49 -17.32 10.11
CA ALA A 2 -4.50 -16.30 9.07
C ALA A 2 -4.75 -14.92 9.71
N ILE A 3 -3.76 -14.04 9.67
CA ILE A 3 -3.90 -12.66 10.13
C ILE A 3 -4.94 -11.98 9.24
N LYS A 4 -6.17 -11.83 9.75
CA LYS A 4 -7.24 -11.12 9.06
C LYS A 4 -6.83 -9.64 9.03
N ARG A 5 -6.27 -9.18 7.90
CA ARG A 5 -5.90 -7.76 7.73
C ARG A 5 -7.14 -6.90 7.98
N LYS A 6 -7.15 -6.17 9.11
CA LYS A 6 -8.22 -5.22 9.43
C LYS A 6 -8.15 -4.10 8.41
N TYR A 7 -9.21 -3.94 7.64
CA TYR A 7 -9.38 -2.86 6.68
C TYR A 7 -9.47 -1.54 7.46
N SER A 8 -8.89 -0.45 6.95
CA SER A 8 -9.11 0.87 7.54
C SER A 8 -10.61 1.17 7.51
N SER A 9 -11.21 1.48 8.67
CA SER A 9 -12.63 1.85 8.73
C SER A 9 -12.88 3.09 7.85
N PRO A 10 -14.00 3.15 7.11
CA PRO A 10 -14.38 4.37 6.42
C PRO A 10 -14.52 5.49 7.45
N GLN A 11 -13.83 6.62 7.20
CA GLN A 11 -13.92 7.81 8.03
C GLN A 11 -14.83 8.82 7.31
N PRO A 12 -16.07 9.02 7.77
CA PRO A 12 -17.05 9.86 7.06
C PRO A 12 -16.57 11.29 6.85
N ASN A 13 -15.78 11.81 7.82
CA ASN A 13 -15.32 13.19 7.83
C ASN A 13 -14.01 13.41 7.04
N HIS A 14 -13.47 12.37 6.39
CA HIS A 14 -12.23 12.45 5.60
C HIS A 14 -12.45 11.87 4.19
N PRO A 15 -13.24 12.55 3.35
CA PRO A 15 -13.50 12.11 1.98
C PRO A 15 -12.21 12.16 1.15
N ARG A 16 -12.11 11.22 0.20
CA ARG A 16 -10.99 11.15 -0.75
C ARG A 16 -11.28 12.09 -1.91
N VAL A 17 -10.68 13.28 -1.90
CA VAL A 17 -10.97 14.36 -2.87
C VAL A 17 -9.98 14.43 -4.03
N HIS A 18 -8.76 13.88 -3.87
CA HIS A 18 -7.73 13.94 -4.92
C HIS A 18 -7.86 12.75 -5.88
N LYS A 19 -8.08 13.05 -7.16
CA LYS A 19 -8.12 12.04 -8.23
C LYS A 19 -6.70 11.66 -8.65
N VAL A 20 -6.41 10.37 -8.66
CA VAL A 20 -5.17 9.79 -9.20
C VAL A 20 -5.54 8.87 -10.37
N THR A 21 -4.91 9.05 -11.52
CA THR A 21 -5.11 8.23 -12.72
C THR A 21 -3.73 7.84 -13.26
N PHE A 22 -3.57 6.57 -13.64
CA PHE A 22 -2.36 6.06 -14.25
C PHE A 22 -2.75 5.22 -15.47
N MET A 23 -1.87 5.18 -16.45
CA MET A 23 -2.00 4.31 -17.62
C MET A 23 -1.02 3.16 -17.46
N LEU A 24 -1.47 1.95 -17.74
CA LEU A 24 -0.66 0.74 -17.75
C LEU A 24 -0.65 0.18 -19.16
N ASN A 25 0.46 -0.44 -19.54
CA ASN A 25 0.48 -1.27 -20.74
C ASN A 25 -0.28 -2.60 -20.51
N ASP A 26 -0.47 -3.36 -21.58
CA ASP A 26 -1.23 -4.62 -21.51
C ASP A 26 -0.61 -5.65 -20.57
N ASP A 27 0.71 -5.72 -20.50
CA ASP A 27 1.43 -6.71 -19.68
C ASP A 27 1.41 -6.34 -18.19
N GLU A 28 1.57 -5.06 -17.87
CA GLU A 28 1.41 -4.51 -16.53
C GLU A 28 -0.02 -4.75 -16.01
N GLN A 29 -1.03 -4.47 -16.84
CA GLN A 29 -2.42 -4.69 -16.48
C GLN A 29 -2.71 -6.17 -16.24
N LYS A 30 -2.23 -7.07 -17.11
CA LYS A 30 -2.35 -8.52 -16.92
C LYS A 30 -1.66 -9.00 -15.64
N ALA A 31 -0.49 -8.48 -15.33
CA ALA A 31 0.25 -8.83 -14.12
C ALA A 31 -0.54 -8.44 -12.85
N VAL A 32 -1.12 -7.24 -12.83
CA VAL A 32 -1.97 -6.78 -11.73
C VAL A 32 -3.22 -7.64 -11.61
N ASP A 33 -3.93 -7.91 -12.70
CA ASP A 33 -5.15 -8.71 -12.65
C ASP A 33 -4.88 -10.15 -12.19
N ARG A 34 -3.78 -10.76 -12.64
CA ARG A 34 -3.35 -12.08 -12.16
C ARG A 34 -3.06 -12.07 -10.66
N TYR A 35 -2.39 -11.03 -10.16
CA TYR A 35 -2.09 -10.89 -8.73
C TYR A 35 -3.38 -10.75 -7.91
N LEU A 36 -4.28 -9.86 -8.32
CA LEU A 36 -5.55 -9.63 -7.64
C LEU A 36 -6.42 -10.89 -7.61
N ALA A 37 -6.49 -11.62 -8.71
CA ALA A 37 -7.22 -12.88 -8.81
C ALA A 37 -6.62 -13.95 -7.87
N ARG A 38 -5.28 -14.12 -7.87
CA ARG A 38 -4.58 -15.09 -7.03
C ARG A 38 -4.88 -14.91 -5.55
N TYR A 39 -4.93 -13.66 -5.07
CA TYR A 39 -5.19 -13.34 -3.67
C TYR A 39 -6.65 -12.99 -3.36
N LYS A 40 -7.56 -13.20 -4.33
CA LYS A 40 -9.01 -12.93 -4.19
C LYS A 40 -9.30 -11.50 -3.72
N ILE A 41 -8.56 -10.53 -4.26
CA ILE A 41 -8.70 -9.12 -3.92
C ILE A 41 -9.76 -8.51 -4.82
N ILE A 42 -10.92 -8.19 -4.23
CA ILE A 42 -12.09 -7.66 -4.95
C ILE A 42 -11.96 -6.15 -5.20
N ASN A 43 -11.46 -5.40 -4.21
CA ASN A 43 -11.39 -3.94 -4.28
C ASN A 43 -10.03 -3.47 -4.82
N LYS A 44 -9.94 -3.29 -6.15
CA LYS A 44 -8.72 -2.84 -6.84
C LYS A 44 -8.23 -1.48 -6.35
N SER A 45 -9.13 -0.48 -6.28
CA SER A 45 -8.78 0.89 -5.89
C SER A 45 -8.23 0.97 -4.47
N ARG A 46 -8.77 0.17 -3.55
CA ARG A 46 -8.21 0.04 -2.20
C ARG A 46 -6.82 -0.56 -2.24
N TRP A 47 -6.63 -1.65 -2.99
CA TRP A 47 -5.34 -2.32 -3.07
C TRP A 47 -4.25 -1.40 -3.62
N TYR A 48 -4.53 -0.68 -4.71
CA TYR A 48 -3.59 0.32 -5.26
C TYR A 48 -3.19 1.36 -4.21
N ARG A 49 -4.18 1.95 -3.53
CA ARG A 49 -3.94 2.98 -2.52
C ARG A 49 -3.13 2.45 -1.34
N GLU A 50 -3.45 1.27 -0.82
CA GLU A 50 -2.70 0.67 0.29
C GLU A 50 -1.27 0.33 -0.13
N THR A 51 -1.08 -0.22 -1.33
CA THR A 51 0.25 -0.58 -1.84
C THR A 51 1.14 0.64 -2.00
N ILE A 52 0.62 1.71 -2.62
CA ILE A 52 1.36 2.98 -2.82
C ILE A 52 1.67 3.63 -1.46
N LEU A 53 0.67 3.76 -0.58
CA LEU A 53 0.88 4.40 0.72
C LEU A 53 1.84 3.61 1.61
N SER A 54 1.73 2.28 1.65
CA SER A 54 2.65 1.44 2.42
C SER A 54 4.08 1.55 1.91
N HIS A 55 4.27 1.67 0.59
CA HIS A 55 5.59 1.89 0.02
C HIS A 55 6.15 3.28 0.41
N ILE A 56 5.38 4.34 0.21
CA ILE A 56 5.78 5.72 0.55
C ILE A 56 6.12 5.83 2.04
N LEU A 57 5.25 5.36 2.93
CA LEU A 57 5.46 5.48 4.37
C LEU A 57 6.72 4.72 4.82
N LYS A 58 6.93 3.51 4.28
CA LYS A 58 8.13 2.73 4.57
C LYS A 58 9.40 3.45 4.13
N THR A 59 9.42 4.00 2.91
CA THR A 59 10.56 4.76 2.41
C THR A 59 10.80 6.02 3.23
N LEU A 60 9.75 6.75 3.62
CA LEU A 60 9.88 7.92 4.49
C LEU A 60 10.40 7.57 5.89
N GLU A 61 10.03 6.42 6.44
CA GLU A 61 10.58 5.92 7.71
C GLU A 61 12.06 5.56 7.58
N GLU A 62 12.46 4.91 6.48
CA GLU A 62 13.85 4.53 6.21
C GLU A 62 14.75 5.76 5.98
N ASP A 63 14.24 6.79 5.30
CA ASP A 63 14.97 8.03 5.02
C ASP A 63 14.97 9.03 6.19
N TYR A 64 14.17 8.78 7.24
CA TYR A 64 14.09 9.67 8.38
C TYR A 64 15.42 9.65 9.15
N PRO A 65 16.12 10.79 9.30
CA PRO A 65 17.41 10.81 9.97
C PRO A 65 17.24 10.47 11.46
N THR A 66 17.55 9.25 11.83
CA THR A 66 17.53 8.78 13.22
C THR A 66 18.90 8.98 13.86
N LEU A 67 18.90 9.26 15.17
CA LEU A 67 20.11 9.43 15.98
C LEU A 67 21.01 8.18 16.00
N PHE A 68 20.41 7.01 15.83
CA PHE A 68 21.08 5.71 15.77
C PHE A 68 20.54 4.93 14.59
N ASN A 69 21.39 4.12 13.96
CA ASN A 69 20.94 3.19 12.92
C ASN A 69 20.16 2.03 13.55
N GLU A 70 19.27 1.35 12.80
CA GLU A 70 18.51 0.19 13.33
C GLU A 70 19.41 -0.86 14.00
N ASN A 71 20.62 -1.04 13.45
CA ASN A 71 21.62 -1.99 13.95
C ASN A 71 22.21 -1.59 15.32
N GLU A 72 22.22 -0.30 15.64
CA GLU A 72 22.69 0.23 16.92
C GLU A 72 21.59 0.18 17.99
N MET A 73 20.32 0.32 17.60
CA MET A 73 19.18 0.28 18.52
C MET A 73 18.80 -1.14 19.00
N ARG A 74 19.18 -2.19 18.26
CA ARG A 74 18.84 -3.60 18.59
C ARG A 74 19.90 -4.33 19.43
N ARG A 75 20.96 -3.64 19.89
CA ARG A 75 22.01 -4.21 20.76
C ARG A 75 21.72 -4.04 22.23
#